data_AF-A0A2D4N565-F1
#
_entry.id   AF-A0A2D4N565-F1
#
_cell.length_a   1.000
_cell.length_b   1.000
_cell.length_c   1.000
_cell.angle_alpha   90.00
_cell.angle_beta   90.00
_cell.angle_gamma   90.00
#
_symmetry.space_group_name_H-M   'P 1'
#
loop_
_entity.id
_entity.type
_entity.pdbx_description
1 polymer ?
#
loop_
_entity_poly.entity_id
_entity_poly.type
_entity_poly.pdbx_seq_one_letter_code
_entity_poly.pdbx_strand_id
1 'polypeptide(L)'
;GIPCELIPPKRVAQLHPFINIHDLVGALHVPEDAVISSADVTLALANAAAANGVQIHERTSVIHVLGQKGCVTGVETDRGMIECPYFVNCAGQWAYELGLSNEEPVSIPLHACEHFYLLTRPLKTPLESSTPTIVDLDGRIYIRSWQGGILSGGFEKNPKPIFTEGKNQLEIHNLQEDWDHFEPLLSALLRRMPDMEALEIVQLVNCPESFTPDMRCIMGESPTKQGYFVLAGMNAAGTTFGGG
;
A
#
# COMPACT_ATOMS: atom_id res chain seq x y z
N GLY A 1 5.19 -0.26 -24.54
CA GLY A 1 3.86 0.25 -24.13
C GLY A 1 3.13 -0.86 -23.41
N ILE A 2 2.19 -0.54 -22.53
CA ILE A 2 1.40 -1.53 -21.78
C ILE A 2 0.22 -1.95 -22.68
N PRO A 3 0.03 -3.24 -23.00
CA PRO A 3 -1.13 -3.71 -23.74
C PRO A 3 -2.42 -3.45 -22.97
N CYS A 4 -3.37 -2.74 -23.58
CA CYS A 4 -4.68 -2.48 -23.00
C CYS A 4 -5.76 -2.34 -24.08
N GLU A 5 -7.00 -2.63 -23.72
CA GLU A 5 -8.14 -2.58 -24.65
C GLU A 5 -9.38 -1.99 -23.96
N LEU A 6 -10.13 -1.15 -24.66
CA LEU A 6 -11.47 -0.75 -24.23
C LEU A 6 -12.46 -1.86 -24.61
N ILE A 7 -13.12 -2.44 -23.60
CA ILE A 7 -14.04 -3.56 -23.79
C ILE A 7 -15.49 -3.18 -23.45
N PRO A 8 -16.47 -3.75 -24.18
CA PRO A 8 -17.88 -3.52 -23.88
C PRO A 8 -18.30 -4.28 -22.61
N PRO A 9 -19.40 -3.86 -21.94
CA PRO A 9 -19.90 -4.52 -20.72
C PRO A 9 -20.11 -6.03 -20.85
N LYS A 10 -20.56 -6.50 -22.01
CA LYS A 10 -20.72 -7.95 -22.29
C LYS A 10 -19.41 -8.72 -22.16
N ARG A 11 -18.27 -8.13 -22.53
CA ARG A 11 -16.94 -8.75 -22.40
C ARG A 11 -16.50 -8.77 -20.94
N VAL A 12 -16.85 -7.74 -20.16
CA VAL A 12 -16.60 -7.71 -18.70
C VAL A 12 -17.26 -8.91 -18.02
N ALA A 13 -18.55 -9.17 -18.30
CA ALA A 13 -19.26 -10.31 -17.72
C ALA A 13 -18.69 -11.69 -18.12
N GLN A 14 -17.99 -11.79 -19.26
CA GLN A 14 -17.29 -13.01 -19.64
C GLN A 14 -15.99 -13.22 -18.87
N LEU A 15 -15.30 -12.13 -18.50
CA LEU A 15 -14.04 -12.17 -17.77
C LEU A 15 -14.26 -12.27 -16.25
N HIS A 16 -15.31 -11.63 -15.74
CA HIS A 16 -15.64 -11.57 -14.33
C HIS A 16 -17.16 -11.75 -14.12
N PRO A 17 -17.65 -13.00 -13.96
CA PRO A 17 -19.08 -13.32 -14.04
C PRO A 17 -19.93 -12.74 -12.90
N PHE A 18 -19.31 -12.37 -11.79
CA PHE A 18 -20.00 -11.82 -10.62
C PHE A 18 -20.19 -10.30 -10.67
N ILE A 19 -19.70 -9.63 -11.72
CA ILE A 19 -19.81 -8.17 -11.85
C ILE A 19 -21.16 -7.80 -12.45
N ASN A 20 -21.89 -6.95 -11.74
CA ASN A 20 -23.04 -6.25 -12.31
C ASN A 20 -22.54 -5.28 -13.38
N ILE A 21 -23.04 -5.47 -14.60
CA ILE A 21 -22.63 -4.71 -15.79
C ILE A 21 -23.70 -3.73 -16.29
N HIS A 22 -24.88 -3.68 -15.65
CA HIS A 22 -26.04 -2.97 -16.18
C HIS A 22 -25.88 -1.45 -16.23
N ASP A 23 -25.06 -0.89 -15.36
CA ASP A 23 -24.74 0.53 -15.28
C ASP A 23 -23.41 0.89 -15.97
N LEU A 24 -22.69 -0.09 -16.55
CA LEU A 24 -21.40 0.14 -17.19
C LEU A 24 -21.57 0.68 -18.61
N VAL A 25 -20.82 1.75 -18.90
CA VAL A 25 -20.61 2.22 -20.29
C VAL A 25 -19.58 1.34 -21.01
N GLY A 26 -18.56 0.87 -20.29
CA GLY A 26 -17.45 0.03 -20.78
C GLY A 26 -16.37 -0.11 -19.71
N ALA A 27 -15.25 -0.76 -20.06
CA ALA A 27 -14.10 -0.90 -19.16
C ALA A 27 -12.78 -0.84 -19.93
N LEU A 28 -11.69 -0.45 -19.25
CA LEU A 28 -10.32 -0.63 -19.73
C LEU A 28 -9.80 -1.96 -19.18
N HIS A 29 -9.41 -2.87 -20.07
CA HIS A 29 -8.84 -4.16 -19.72
C HIS A 29 -7.34 -4.18 -19.96
N VAL A 30 -6.58 -4.56 -18.92
CA VAL A 30 -5.12 -4.68 -18.95
C VAL A 30 -4.79 -6.15 -18.68
N PRO A 31 -4.63 -7.00 -19.71
CA PRO A 31 -4.53 -8.45 -19.55
C PRO A 31 -3.22 -8.91 -18.87
N GLU A 32 -2.18 -8.06 -18.88
CA GLU A 32 -0.88 -8.36 -18.29
C GLU A 32 -0.76 -7.89 -16.83
N ASP A 33 -1.80 -7.26 -16.27
CA ASP A 33 -1.83 -6.94 -14.84
C ASP A 33 -1.89 -8.21 -13.99
N ALA A 34 -1.32 -8.14 -12.79
CA ALA A 34 -1.21 -9.29 -11.91
C ALA A 34 -1.55 -8.93 -10.46
N VAL A 35 -1.96 -9.94 -9.70
CA VAL A 35 -2.05 -9.88 -8.25
C VAL A 35 -0.87 -10.65 -7.68
N ILE A 36 -0.11 -9.99 -6.82
CA ILE A 36 1.02 -10.60 -6.11
C ILE A 36 0.80 -10.53 -4.60
N SER A 37 1.47 -11.43 -3.89
CA SER A 37 1.56 -11.38 -2.43
C SER A 37 2.73 -10.47 -2.06
N SER A 38 2.44 -9.33 -1.44
CA SER A 38 3.47 -8.37 -1.00
C SER A 38 4.46 -9.03 -0.05
N ALA A 39 3.99 -9.87 0.87
CA ALA A 39 4.85 -10.59 1.81
C ALA A 39 5.81 -11.55 1.11
N ASP A 40 5.32 -12.31 0.12
CA ASP A 40 6.15 -13.26 -0.62
C ASP A 40 7.19 -12.55 -1.50
N VAL A 41 6.81 -11.43 -2.13
CA VAL A 41 7.75 -10.61 -2.90
C VAL A 41 8.82 -10.00 -2.00
N THR A 42 8.44 -9.43 -0.86
CA THR A 42 9.40 -8.89 0.12
C THR A 42 10.38 -9.98 0.59
N LEU A 43 9.88 -11.17 0.93
CA LEU A 43 10.73 -12.28 1.37
C LEU A 43 11.66 -12.77 0.25
N ALA A 44 11.16 -12.87 -0.98
CA ALA A 44 11.97 -13.27 -2.13
C ALA A 44 13.10 -12.26 -2.40
N LEU A 45 12.81 -10.96 -2.36
CA LEU A 45 13.80 -9.90 -2.53
C LEU A 45 14.83 -9.89 -1.40
N ALA A 46 14.40 -10.05 -0.15
CA ALA A 46 15.27 -10.14 1.02
C ALA A 46 16.24 -11.32 0.92
N ASN A 47 15.73 -12.51 0.55
CA ASN A 47 16.54 -13.70 0.36
C ASN A 47 17.57 -13.52 -0.77
N ALA A 48 17.16 -12.94 -1.89
CA ALA A 48 18.07 -12.67 -3.01
C ALA A 48 19.14 -11.65 -2.62
N ALA A 49 18.79 -10.58 -1.90
CA ALA A 49 19.74 -9.58 -1.41
C ALA A 49 20.75 -10.20 -0.44
N ALA A 50 20.29 -11.00 0.52
CA ALA A 50 21.14 -11.69 1.49
C ALA A 50 22.11 -12.67 0.80
N ALA A 51 21.64 -13.42 -0.20
CA ALA A 51 22.49 -14.30 -1.00
C ALA A 51 23.58 -13.55 -1.79
N ASN A 52 23.40 -12.23 -2.02
CA ASN A 52 24.38 -11.35 -2.64
C ASN A 52 25.19 -10.52 -1.62
N GLY A 53 25.15 -10.89 -0.33
CA GLY A 53 26.01 -10.31 0.71
C GLY A 53 25.40 -9.14 1.49
N VAL A 54 24.13 -8.79 1.25
CA VAL A 54 23.42 -7.79 2.07
C VAL A 54 23.18 -8.37 3.47
N GLN A 55 23.45 -7.55 4.50
CA GLN A 55 23.12 -7.90 5.88
C GLN A 55 21.75 -7.32 6.24
N ILE A 56 20.86 -8.17 6.75
CA ILE A 56 19.51 -7.78 7.18
C ILE A 56 19.46 -7.88 8.71
N HIS A 57 19.24 -6.74 9.36
CA HIS A 57 19.19 -6.61 10.81
C HIS A 57 17.76 -6.33 11.27
N GLU A 58 16.95 -7.38 11.43
CA GLU A 58 15.59 -7.24 11.95
C GLU A 58 15.58 -6.79 13.42
N ARG A 59 14.48 -6.16 13.84
CA ARG A 59 14.29 -5.63 15.21
C ARG A 59 15.44 -4.72 15.64
N THR A 60 15.92 -3.89 14.71
CA THR A 60 16.98 -2.90 14.91
C THR A 60 16.42 -1.55 14.48
N SER A 61 16.12 -0.71 15.45
CA SER A 61 15.46 0.58 15.22
C SER A 61 16.50 1.66 14.99
N VAL A 62 16.38 2.40 13.89
CA VAL A 62 17.19 3.61 13.67
C VAL A 62 16.63 4.71 14.58
N ILE A 63 17.52 5.30 15.38
CA ILE A 63 17.19 6.40 16.30
C ILE A 63 17.51 7.74 15.62
N HIS A 64 18.72 7.85 15.06
CA HIS A 64 19.22 9.06 14.41
C HIS A 64 20.05 8.74 13.15
N VAL A 65 19.96 9.61 12.14
CA VAL A 65 20.89 9.58 10.99
C VAL A 65 21.98 10.62 11.22
N LEU A 66 23.18 10.12 11.46
CA LEU A 66 24.36 10.92 11.78
C LEU A 66 24.80 11.71 10.55
N GLY A 67 25.33 12.90 10.77
CA GLY A 67 25.93 13.68 9.69
C GLY A 67 26.93 14.70 10.17
N GLN A 68 27.79 15.13 9.25
CA GLN A 68 28.79 16.15 9.49
C GLN A 68 28.88 17.06 8.26
N LYS A 69 28.79 18.37 8.46
CA LYS A 69 28.85 19.39 7.39
C LYS A 69 27.81 19.13 6.27
N GLY A 70 26.59 18.73 6.64
CA GLY A 70 25.53 18.42 5.69
C GLY A 70 25.67 17.10 4.93
N CYS A 71 26.61 16.21 5.30
CA CYS A 71 26.77 14.88 4.68
C CYS A 71 26.41 13.78 5.68
N VAL A 72 25.80 12.68 5.21
CA VAL A 72 25.61 11.46 6.00
C VAL A 72 26.96 10.84 6.35
N THR A 73 27.10 10.41 7.62
CA THR A 73 28.30 9.70 8.11
C THR A 73 27.98 8.36 8.75
N GLY A 74 26.71 8.10 9.06
CA GLY A 74 26.26 6.84 9.64
C GLY A 74 24.84 6.91 10.18
N VAL A 75 24.44 5.86 10.87
CA VAL A 75 23.18 5.77 11.62
C VAL A 75 23.44 5.28 13.03
N GLU A 76 22.73 5.85 13.99
CA GLU A 76 22.64 5.35 15.35
C GLU A 76 21.40 4.47 15.47
N THR A 77 21.58 3.27 16.01
CA THR A 77 20.49 2.32 16.26
C THR A 77 20.42 1.94 17.73
N ASP A 78 19.33 1.30 18.13
CA ASP A 78 19.18 0.69 19.46
C ASP A 78 20.17 -0.47 19.74
N ARG A 79 20.97 -0.88 18.75
CA ARG A 79 22.01 -1.91 18.86
C ARG A 79 23.41 -1.40 18.58
N GLY A 80 23.59 -0.09 18.49
CA GLY A 80 24.87 0.56 18.24
C GLY A 80 24.92 1.32 16.92
N MET A 81 26.10 1.84 16.61
CA MET A 81 26.33 2.69 15.44
C MET A 81 26.75 1.87 14.22
N ILE A 82 26.26 2.28 13.05
CA ILE A 82 26.70 1.76 11.75
C ILE A 82 27.21 2.93 10.92
N GLU A 83 28.50 2.91 10.56
CA GLU A 83 29.10 3.92 9.69
C GLU A 83 28.68 3.68 8.25
N CYS A 84 28.19 4.72 7.57
CA CYS A 84 27.85 4.65 6.16
C CYS A 84 27.92 6.05 5.51
N PRO A 85 28.39 6.14 4.25
CA PRO A 85 28.38 7.40 3.51
C PRO A 85 27.01 7.70 2.87
N TYR A 86 26.12 6.72 2.81
CA TYR A 86 24.81 6.80 2.20
C TYR A 86 23.75 6.17 3.10
N PHE A 87 22.60 6.82 3.19
CA PHE A 87 21.42 6.33 3.90
C PHE A 87 20.19 6.50 3.00
N VAL A 88 19.33 5.48 2.93
CA VAL A 88 18.07 5.56 2.18
C VAL A 88 16.92 5.36 3.16
N ASN A 89 16.10 6.39 3.36
CA ASN A 89 14.92 6.33 4.19
C ASN A 89 13.76 5.67 3.41
N CYS A 90 13.59 4.37 3.66
CA CYS A 90 12.47 3.56 3.18
C CYS A 90 11.50 3.20 4.33
N ALA A 91 11.41 4.02 5.38
CA ALA A 91 10.67 3.71 6.61
C ALA A 91 9.14 3.88 6.47
N GLY A 92 8.59 3.84 5.26
CA GLY A 92 7.15 3.92 5.00
C GLY A 92 6.50 5.12 5.69
N GLN A 93 5.44 4.84 6.47
CA GLN A 93 4.72 5.86 7.24
C GLN A 93 5.56 6.57 8.33
N TRP A 94 6.67 5.97 8.77
CA TRP A 94 7.58 6.56 9.77
C TRP A 94 8.70 7.38 9.15
N ALA A 95 8.74 7.48 7.81
CA ALA A 95 9.81 8.20 7.13
C ALA A 95 9.85 9.69 7.52
N TYR A 96 8.68 10.31 7.74
CA TYR A 96 8.59 11.69 8.22
C TYR A 96 9.24 11.88 9.59
N GLU A 97 8.84 11.09 10.59
CA GLU A 97 9.39 11.16 11.94
C GLU A 97 10.89 10.88 11.97
N LEU A 98 11.37 9.91 11.18
CA LEU A 98 12.79 9.61 11.06
C LEU A 98 13.57 10.73 10.36
N GLY A 99 12.97 11.40 9.38
CA GLY A 99 13.55 12.58 8.76
C GLY A 99 13.72 13.74 9.75
N LEU A 100 12.74 13.91 10.66
CA LEU A 100 12.74 14.94 11.69
C LEU A 100 13.63 14.63 12.90
N SER A 101 14.00 13.37 13.16
CA SER A 101 14.83 13.02 14.32
C SER A 101 16.29 13.48 14.20
N ASN A 102 16.70 13.98 13.04
CA ASN A 102 18.05 14.43 12.76
C ASN A 102 18.31 15.84 13.32
N GLU A 103 19.54 16.13 13.75
CA GLU A 103 19.95 17.49 14.16
C GLU A 103 19.70 18.53 13.07
N GLU A 104 19.94 18.14 11.82
CA GLU A 104 19.52 18.84 10.60
C GLU A 104 18.34 18.06 9.99
N PRO A 105 17.08 18.48 10.22
CA PRO A 105 15.92 17.73 9.76
C PRO A 105 15.85 17.60 8.24
N VAL A 106 15.43 16.42 7.78
CA VAL A 106 15.04 16.17 6.39
C VAL A 106 13.52 16.11 6.33
N SER A 107 12.91 17.08 5.65
CA SER A 107 11.45 17.14 5.52
C SER A 107 10.96 16.15 4.46
N ILE A 108 10.07 15.24 4.87
CA ILE A 108 9.48 14.21 4.01
C ILE A 108 7.95 14.32 4.13
N PRO A 109 7.29 15.15 3.30
CA PRO A 109 5.88 15.51 3.50
C PRO A 109 4.94 14.36 3.12
N LEU A 110 4.78 13.41 4.03
CA LEU A 110 3.77 12.35 3.97
C LEU A 110 3.03 12.27 5.30
N HIS A 111 1.82 11.71 5.27
CA HIS A 111 1.01 11.48 6.45
C HIS A 111 0.34 10.12 6.37
N ALA A 112 0.19 9.45 7.51
CA ALA A 112 -0.48 8.16 7.57
C ALA A 112 -1.99 8.34 7.74
N CYS A 113 -2.75 7.62 6.93
CA CYS A 113 -4.21 7.56 6.98
C CYS A 113 -4.66 6.12 7.23
N GLU A 114 -5.84 5.97 7.83
CA GLU A 114 -6.55 4.70 7.89
C GLU A 114 -6.93 4.26 6.46
N HIS A 115 -6.77 2.97 6.18
CA HIS A 115 -7.14 2.35 4.91
C HIS A 115 -7.89 1.05 5.16
N PHE A 116 -9.00 0.87 4.46
CA PHE A 116 -9.95 -0.19 4.74
C PHE A 116 -10.06 -1.20 3.60
N TYR A 117 -10.10 -2.48 3.96
CA TYR A 117 -10.52 -3.54 3.05
C TYR A 117 -11.17 -4.70 3.80
N LEU A 118 -12.09 -5.36 3.13
CA LEU A 118 -12.87 -6.47 3.63
C LEU A 118 -12.36 -7.78 3.05
N LEU A 119 -12.33 -8.81 3.89
CA LEU A 119 -11.97 -10.17 3.53
C LEU A 119 -13.20 -11.07 3.68
N THR A 120 -13.46 -11.91 2.69
CA THR A 120 -14.60 -12.86 2.71
C THR A 120 -14.13 -14.30 2.81
N ARG A 121 -15.04 -15.18 3.23
CA ARG A 121 -14.84 -16.63 3.12
C ARG A 121 -14.83 -17.07 1.66
N PRO A 122 -14.30 -18.27 1.36
CA PRO A 122 -14.36 -18.83 0.03
C PRO A 122 -15.76 -18.82 -0.57
N LEU A 123 -15.86 -18.38 -1.83
CA LEU A 123 -17.11 -18.42 -2.57
C LEU A 123 -17.52 -19.88 -2.81
N LYS A 124 -18.83 -20.14 -2.88
CA LYS A 124 -19.34 -21.47 -3.30
C LYS A 124 -18.78 -21.89 -4.66
N THR A 125 -18.64 -20.92 -5.56
CA THR A 125 -17.94 -21.05 -6.83
C THR A 125 -16.78 -20.07 -6.81
N PRO A 126 -15.54 -20.52 -6.54
CA PRO A 126 -14.37 -19.65 -6.49
C PRO A 126 -14.10 -18.95 -7.81
N LEU A 127 -13.52 -17.74 -7.72
CA LEU A 127 -12.95 -17.07 -8.89
C LEU A 127 -11.72 -17.84 -9.37
N GLU A 128 -11.53 -17.92 -10.68
CA GLU A 128 -10.29 -18.43 -11.25
C GLU A 128 -9.13 -17.50 -10.88
N SER A 129 -7.91 -18.04 -10.78
CA SER A 129 -6.73 -17.22 -10.50
C SER A 129 -6.45 -16.19 -11.59
N SER A 130 -6.92 -16.45 -12.81
CA SER A 130 -6.86 -15.55 -13.97
C SER A 130 -7.98 -14.52 -14.02
N THR A 131 -8.94 -14.54 -13.09
CA THR A 131 -9.98 -13.52 -13.05
C THR A 131 -9.36 -12.14 -12.77
N PRO A 132 -9.59 -11.13 -13.63
CA PRO A 132 -8.98 -9.81 -13.45
C PRO A 132 -9.39 -9.12 -12.14
N THR A 133 -8.47 -8.36 -11.56
CA THR A 133 -8.80 -7.38 -10.52
C THR A 133 -9.71 -6.31 -11.11
N ILE A 134 -10.70 -5.88 -10.34
CA ILE A 134 -11.62 -4.81 -10.70
C ILE A 134 -11.21 -3.56 -9.95
N VAL A 135 -11.20 -2.43 -10.65
CA VAL A 135 -11.12 -1.09 -10.08
C VAL A 135 -12.35 -0.32 -10.55
N ASP A 136 -13.29 -0.06 -9.64
CA ASP A 136 -14.46 0.77 -9.89
C ASP A 136 -14.18 2.18 -9.37
N LEU A 137 -13.86 3.09 -10.30
CA LEU A 137 -13.50 4.47 -9.98
C LEU A 137 -14.70 5.29 -9.46
N ASP A 138 -15.92 5.00 -9.92
CA ASP A 138 -17.12 5.70 -9.50
C ASP A 138 -17.49 5.29 -8.06
N GLY A 139 -17.41 3.99 -7.78
CA GLY A 139 -17.56 3.39 -6.46
C GLY A 139 -16.37 3.62 -5.52
N ARG A 140 -15.21 4.00 -6.06
CA ARG A 140 -13.91 4.12 -5.36
C ARG A 140 -13.46 2.84 -4.66
N ILE A 141 -13.77 1.70 -5.24
CA ILE A 141 -13.41 0.40 -4.70
C ILE A 141 -12.52 -0.37 -5.68
N TYR A 142 -11.74 -1.29 -5.13
CA TYR A 142 -11.10 -2.35 -5.88
C TYR A 142 -11.54 -3.71 -5.34
N ILE A 143 -11.52 -4.72 -6.19
CA ILE A 143 -11.95 -6.08 -5.87
C ILE A 143 -10.99 -7.06 -6.53
N ARG A 144 -10.51 -8.03 -5.76
CA ARG A 144 -9.67 -9.11 -6.29
C ARG A 144 -9.96 -10.42 -5.60
N SER A 145 -9.59 -11.52 -6.26
CA SER A 145 -9.58 -12.84 -5.64
C SER A 145 -8.63 -12.86 -4.43
N TRP A 146 -9.06 -13.53 -3.36
CA TRP A 146 -8.27 -13.73 -2.15
C TRP A 146 -8.67 -15.04 -1.47
N GLN A 147 -7.75 -16.01 -1.44
CA GLN A 147 -7.94 -17.32 -0.78
C GLN A 147 -9.26 -18.04 -1.13
N GLY A 148 -9.67 -17.98 -2.40
CA GLY A 148 -10.94 -18.55 -2.89
C GLY A 148 -12.18 -17.71 -2.58
N GLY A 149 -12.05 -16.67 -1.76
CA GLY A 149 -13.00 -15.58 -1.58
C GLY A 149 -12.58 -14.35 -2.38
N ILE A 150 -12.99 -13.18 -1.88
CA ILE A 150 -12.53 -11.88 -2.35
C ILE A 150 -11.92 -11.03 -1.25
N LEU A 151 -11.07 -10.12 -1.68
CA LEU A 151 -10.69 -8.92 -0.94
C LEU A 151 -11.27 -7.72 -1.69
N SER A 152 -11.96 -6.83 -0.97
CA SER A 152 -12.37 -5.54 -1.52
C SER A 152 -12.08 -4.41 -0.55
N GLY A 153 -11.32 -3.42 -1.01
CA GLY A 153 -11.10 -2.18 -0.29
C GLY A 153 -11.40 -0.99 -1.18
N GLY A 154 -11.13 0.21 -0.68
CA GLY A 154 -11.39 1.41 -1.45
C GLY A 154 -10.78 2.65 -0.83
N PHE A 155 -11.06 3.79 -1.46
CA PHE A 155 -10.61 5.10 -1.00
C PHE A 155 -11.82 6.01 -0.87
N GLU A 156 -12.29 6.20 0.35
CA GLU A 156 -13.44 7.06 0.65
C GLU A 156 -13.14 8.54 0.42
N LYS A 157 -14.21 9.35 0.30
CA LYS A 157 -14.06 10.80 0.06
C LYS A 157 -13.48 11.57 1.25
N ASN A 158 -13.65 11.04 2.45
CA ASN A 158 -13.29 11.69 3.71
C ASN A 158 -12.24 10.81 4.41
N PRO A 159 -10.96 10.83 3.98
CA PRO A 159 -9.94 9.99 4.58
C PRO A 159 -9.72 10.34 6.05
N LYS A 160 -9.42 9.33 6.88
CA LYS A 160 -9.13 9.50 8.30
C LYS A 160 -7.62 9.53 8.53
N PRO A 161 -7.01 10.66 8.94
CA PRO A 161 -5.63 10.65 9.38
C PRO A 161 -5.52 9.85 10.68
N ILE A 162 -4.45 9.07 10.83
CA ILE A 162 -4.24 8.21 12.02
C ILE A 162 -4.08 9.05 13.29
N PHE A 163 -3.52 10.23 13.15
CA PHE A 163 -3.41 11.23 14.20
C PHE A 163 -3.49 12.63 13.58
N THR A 164 -4.06 13.56 14.35
CA THR A 164 -4.17 14.98 13.96
C THR A 164 -3.14 15.86 14.67
N GLU A 165 -2.65 15.43 15.84
CA GLU A 165 -1.64 16.12 16.63
C GLU A 165 -0.58 15.13 17.11
N GLY A 166 0.66 15.60 17.29
CA GLY A 166 1.76 14.78 17.76
C GLY A 166 2.50 14.05 16.64
N LYS A 167 2.94 12.82 16.92
CA LYS A 167 3.75 11.98 16.03
C LYS A 167 3.11 10.60 15.87
N ASN A 168 3.46 9.88 14.81
CA ASN A 168 3.03 8.50 14.66
C ASN A 168 3.57 7.63 15.82
N GLN A 169 2.65 7.07 16.61
CA GLN A 169 2.94 6.17 17.74
C GLN A 169 2.55 4.72 17.43
N LEU A 170 2.13 4.42 16.21
CA LEU A 170 1.71 3.07 15.86
C LEU A 170 2.90 2.12 15.89
N GLU A 171 2.73 1.03 16.63
CA GLU A 171 3.44 -0.21 16.38
C GLU A 171 2.87 -0.89 15.13
N ILE A 172 3.57 -1.90 14.60
CA ILE A 172 3.13 -2.63 13.41
C ILE A 172 1.88 -3.48 13.75
N HIS A 173 0.69 -2.88 13.71
CA HIS A 173 -0.58 -3.56 13.91
C HIS A 173 -1.73 -2.91 13.11
N ASN A 174 -2.79 -3.69 12.90
CA ASN A 174 -4.04 -3.18 12.35
C ASN A 174 -4.75 -2.31 13.40
N LEU A 175 -5.40 -1.26 12.92
CA LEU A 175 -6.26 -0.39 13.70
C LEU A 175 -7.62 -1.05 13.97
N GLN A 176 -8.42 -0.42 14.82
CA GLN A 176 -9.78 -0.89 15.10
C GLN A 176 -10.66 -0.80 13.85
N GLU A 177 -11.53 -1.79 13.69
CA GLU A 177 -12.54 -1.77 12.63
C GLU A 177 -13.49 -0.58 12.80
N ASP A 178 -13.93 0.00 11.67
CA ASP A 178 -14.89 1.11 11.64
C ASP A 178 -15.91 0.86 10.52
N TRP A 179 -16.99 0.16 10.87
CA TRP A 179 -18.01 -0.28 9.93
C TRP A 179 -18.86 0.87 9.39
N ASP A 180 -19.12 1.89 10.22
CA ASP A 180 -19.88 3.07 9.80
C ASP A 180 -19.10 3.87 8.76
N HIS A 181 -17.78 4.00 8.95
CA HIS A 181 -16.91 4.64 7.97
C HIS A 181 -16.75 3.83 6.68
N PHE A 182 -16.73 2.49 6.78
CA PHE A 182 -16.62 1.60 5.64
C PHE A 182 -17.92 1.42 4.84
N GLU A 183 -19.09 1.74 5.42
CA GLU A 183 -20.41 1.53 4.81
C GLU A 183 -20.51 2.02 3.35
N PRO A 184 -20.02 3.21 2.96
CA PRO A 184 -20.16 3.67 1.58
C PRO A 184 -19.42 2.79 0.58
N LEU A 185 -18.27 2.23 0.97
CA LEU A 185 -17.48 1.29 0.16
C LEU A 185 -18.17 -0.07 0.09
N LEU A 186 -18.75 -0.54 1.19
CA LEU A 186 -19.55 -1.77 1.22
C LEU A 186 -20.78 -1.65 0.31
N SER A 187 -21.49 -0.52 0.38
CA SER A 187 -22.62 -0.21 -0.51
C SER A 187 -22.21 -0.17 -1.99
N ALA A 188 -21.00 0.32 -2.30
CA ALA A 188 -20.45 0.25 -3.65
C ALA A 188 -20.12 -1.19 -4.08
N LEU A 189 -19.55 -1.99 -3.18
CA LEU A 189 -19.25 -3.41 -3.44
C LEU A 189 -20.53 -4.19 -3.74
N LEU A 190 -21.57 -4.05 -2.92
CA LEU A 190 -22.85 -4.74 -3.13
C LEU A 190 -23.55 -4.28 -4.42
N ARG A 191 -23.39 -3.03 -4.84
CA ARG A 191 -23.88 -2.58 -6.16
C ARG A 191 -23.15 -3.25 -7.31
N ARG A 192 -21.82 -3.36 -7.19
CA ARG A 192 -20.94 -3.91 -8.24
C ARG A 192 -20.95 -5.43 -8.29
N MET A 193 -21.19 -6.10 -7.16
CA MET A 193 -21.31 -7.56 -7.04
C MET A 193 -22.52 -7.93 -6.16
N PRO A 194 -23.76 -7.82 -6.67
CA PRO A 194 -24.99 -7.99 -5.88
C PRO A 194 -25.20 -9.40 -5.31
N ASP A 195 -24.67 -10.43 -5.98
CA ASP A 195 -24.73 -11.80 -5.46
C ASP A 195 -23.87 -12.02 -4.20
N MET A 196 -23.16 -10.98 -3.73
CA MET A 196 -22.37 -10.99 -2.51
C MET A 196 -23.15 -10.71 -1.22
N GLU A 197 -24.44 -10.35 -1.30
CA GLU A 197 -25.27 -10.15 -0.10
C GLU A 197 -25.33 -11.40 0.80
N ALA A 198 -25.06 -12.59 0.25
CA ALA A 198 -25.06 -13.85 0.99
C ALA A 198 -23.66 -14.27 1.51
N LEU A 199 -22.63 -13.43 1.37
CA LEU A 199 -21.27 -13.78 1.76
C LEU A 199 -20.98 -13.54 3.22
N GLU A 200 -20.21 -14.47 3.78
CA GLU A 200 -19.70 -14.36 5.13
C GLU A 200 -18.41 -13.55 5.12
N ILE A 201 -18.46 -12.40 5.77
CA ILE A 201 -17.30 -11.55 5.99
C ILE A 201 -16.44 -12.19 7.07
N VAL A 202 -15.16 -12.38 6.78
CA VAL A 202 -14.16 -12.89 7.73
C VAL A 202 -13.68 -11.77 8.64
N GLN A 203 -13.36 -10.62 8.04
CA GLN A 203 -12.73 -9.51 8.73
C GLN A 203 -12.90 -8.21 7.94
N LEU A 204 -13.10 -7.10 8.66
CA LEU A 204 -12.80 -5.77 8.14
C LEU A 204 -11.39 -5.40 8.60
N VAL A 205 -10.48 -5.16 7.68
CA VAL A 205 -9.13 -4.70 8.01
C VAL A 205 -9.10 -3.20 7.92
N ASN A 206 -8.58 -2.57 8.98
CA ASN A 206 -8.16 -1.18 8.99
C ASN A 206 -6.64 -1.15 9.20
N CYS A 207 -5.90 -0.66 8.23
CA CYS A 207 -4.44 -0.59 8.29
C CYS A 207 -3.90 0.80 7.95
N PRO A 208 -2.73 1.18 8.47
CA PRO A 208 -2.09 2.43 8.13
C PRO A 208 -1.54 2.43 6.69
N GLU A 209 -1.82 3.48 5.93
CA GLU A 209 -1.17 3.75 4.63
C GLU A 209 -0.68 5.20 4.57
N SER A 210 0.49 5.42 3.96
CA SER A 210 1.08 6.76 3.87
C SER A 210 0.75 7.45 2.54
N PHE A 211 0.31 8.71 2.62
CA PHE A 211 -0.04 9.53 1.47
C PHE A 211 0.76 10.82 1.43
N THR A 212 1.07 11.28 0.23
CA THR A 212 1.70 12.57 -0.04
C THR A 212 0.65 13.57 -0.55
N PRO A 213 0.84 14.88 -0.34
CA PRO A 213 -0.14 15.90 -0.74
C PRO A 213 -0.50 15.91 -2.23
N ASP A 214 0.40 15.46 -3.10
CA ASP A 214 0.21 15.45 -4.56
C ASP A 214 0.07 14.03 -5.15
N MET A 215 -0.05 13.01 -4.30
CA MET A 215 -0.14 11.59 -4.69
C MET A 215 1.07 11.08 -5.50
N ARG A 216 2.23 11.74 -5.42
CA ARG A 216 3.48 11.24 -6.00
C ARG A 216 4.38 10.62 -4.95
N CYS A 217 5.15 9.60 -5.36
CA CYS A 217 6.19 9.04 -4.52
C CYS A 217 7.29 10.08 -4.26
N ILE A 218 7.78 10.14 -3.02
CA ILE A 218 8.96 10.93 -2.66
C ILE A 218 10.17 10.04 -2.85
N MET A 219 10.91 10.28 -3.93
CA MET A 219 12.10 9.52 -4.29
C MET A 219 13.25 10.44 -4.68
N GLY A 220 14.44 10.19 -4.12
CA GLY A 220 15.68 10.88 -4.50
C GLY A 220 16.50 11.37 -3.32
N GLU A 221 17.56 12.11 -3.62
CA GLU A 221 18.46 12.70 -2.62
C GLU A 221 17.84 13.93 -1.95
N SER A 222 18.05 14.07 -0.65
CA SER A 222 17.66 15.24 0.12
C SER A 222 18.42 16.48 -0.34
N PRO A 223 17.74 17.63 -0.56
CA PRO A 223 18.41 18.87 -0.92
C PRO A 223 19.19 19.49 0.25
N THR A 224 18.95 19.04 1.50
CA THR A 224 19.57 19.60 2.71
C THR A 224 20.65 18.70 3.31
N LYS A 225 20.75 17.44 2.90
CA LYS A 225 21.71 16.48 3.45
C LYS A 225 22.22 15.51 2.38
N GLN A 226 23.46 15.72 1.95
CA GLN A 226 24.12 14.90 0.93
C GLN A 226 24.27 13.46 1.42
N GLY A 227 23.99 12.50 0.54
CA GLY A 227 24.00 11.08 0.82
C GLY A 227 22.77 10.56 1.57
N TYR A 228 21.82 11.43 1.93
CA TYR A 228 20.52 11.03 2.47
C TYR A 228 19.52 10.94 1.33
N PHE A 229 19.03 9.74 1.04
CA PHE A 229 18.00 9.49 0.04
C PHE A 229 16.68 9.14 0.72
N VAL A 230 15.58 9.35 -0.01
CA VAL A 230 14.22 8.97 0.42
C VAL A 230 13.63 8.07 -0.65
N LEU A 231 12.88 7.06 -0.23
CA LEU A 231 11.95 6.30 -1.05
C LEU A 231 10.72 5.97 -0.19
N ALA A 232 9.76 6.88 -0.17
CA ALA A 232 8.58 6.79 0.70
C ALA A 232 7.34 7.46 0.06
N GLY A 233 6.20 7.39 0.74
CA GLY A 233 4.98 8.07 0.30
C GLY A 233 4.42 7.48 -1.01
N MET A 234 4.39 6.14 -1.12
CA MET A 234 3.93 5.44 -2.32
C MET A 234 2.39 5.37 -2.46
N ASN A 235 1.63 6.06 -1.60
CA ASN A 235 0.18 6.26 -1.73
C ASN A 235 -0.62 4.96 -1.90
N ALA A 236 -0.40 3.99 -1.00
CA ALA A 236 -0.98 2.64 -1.05
C ALA A 236 -0.66 1.82 -2.32
N ALA A 237 0.31 2.25 -3.14
CA ALA A 237 0.78 1.56 -4.34
C ALA A 237 2.20 0.98 -4.17
N GLY A 238 2.66 0.78 -2.93
CA GLY A 238 4.04 0.40 -2.64
C GLY A 238 4.45 -0.95 -3.23
N THR A 239 3.53 -1.90 -3.32
CA THR A 239 3.79 -3.20 -3.97
C THR A 239 3.98 -3.06 -5.49
N THR A 240 3.25 -2.13 -6.12
CA THR A 240 3.34 -1.86 -7.56
C THR A 240 4.63 -1.13 -7.91
N PHE A 241 5.06 -0.17 -7.09
CA PHE A 241 6.28 0.61 -7.33
C PHE A 241 7.55 -0.02 -6.76
N GLY A 242 7.46 -0.95 -5.81
CA GLY A 242 8.63 -1.44 -5.08
C GLY A 242 9.67 -2.20 -5.91
N GLY A 243 9.32 -2.67 -7.11
CA GLY A 243 10.24 -3.40 -7.98
C GLY A 243 11.06 -2.55 -8.96
N GLY A 244 10.58 -1.36 -9.34
CA GLY A 244 11.17 -0.51 -10.40
C GLY A 244 11.92 0.67 -9.83
#